data_AF-A0AB35BER6-F1
#
_entry.id   AF-A0AB35BER6-F1
#
_cell.length_a   1.000
_cell.length_b   1.000
_cell.length_c   1.000
_cell.angle_alpha   90.00
_cell.angle_beta   90.00
_cell.angle_gamma   90.00
#
_symmetry.space_group_name_H-M   'P 1'
#
loop_
_entity.id
_entity.type
_entity.pdbx_description
1 polymer ?
#
loop_
_entity_poly.entity_id
_entity_poly.type
_entity_poly.pdbx_seq_one_letter_code
_entity_poly.pdbx_strand_id
1 'polypeptide(L)' 'MSTPMPRPGQHLPGPPTTVDPDRIHAEVDGLLARLDSVGPADDDANVHGRIPGQAQILEQAHEVLVHALATVDKI' A
#
# COMPACT_ATOMS: atom_id res chain seq x y z
N MET A 1 -37.33 -28.56 2.06
CA MET A 1 -36.90 -27.25 2.59
C MET A 1 -36.63 -26.35 1.40
N SER A 2 -37.59 -25.48 1.04
CA SER A 2 -37.44 -24.55 -0.10
C SER A 2 -36.73 -23.30 0.38
N THR A 3 -35.50 -23.08 -0.07
CA THR A 3 -34.81 -21.80 0.12
C THR A 3 -35.50 -20.75 -0.75
N PRO A 4 -35.97 -19.62 -0.19
CA PRO A 4 -36.64 -18.59 -0.96
C PRO A 4 -35.69 -18.02 -2.02
N MET A 5 -36.19 -17.86 -3.25
CA MET A 5 -35.46 -17.23 -4.34
C MET A 5 -35.08 -15.80 -3.95
N PRO A 6 -33.80 -15.40 -4.06
CA PRO A 6 -33.36 -14.05 -3.74
C PRO A 6 -34.01 -13.04 -4.70
N ARG A 7 -34.40 -11.88 -4.18
CA ARG A 7 -35.05 -10.83 -4.99
C ARG A 7 -34.06 -10.30 -6.04
N PRO A 8 -34.53 -9.92 -7.25
CA PRO A 8 -33.69 -9.28 -8.25
C PRO A 8 -32.96 -8.06 -7.66
N GLY A 9 -31.65 -7.97 -7.85
CA GLY A 9 -30.79 -6.92 -7.27
C GLY A 9 -30.14 -7.25 -5.92
N GLN A 10 -30.57 -8.32 -5.24
CA GLN A 10 -30.07 -8.70 -3.91
C GLN A 10 -28.81 -9.60 -3.95
N HIS A 11 -28.32 -9.87 -5.16
CA HIS A 11 -27.07 -10.59 -5.46
C HIS A 11 -25.93 -9.65 -5.89
N LEU A 12 -26.21 -8.34 -5.97
CA LEU A 12 -25.17 -7.38 -6.28
C LEU A 12 -24.21 -7.32 -5.08
N PRO A 13 -22.90 -7.55 -5.28
CA PRO A 13 -21.90 -7.26 -4.27
C PRO A 13 -22.16 -5.81 -3.79
N GLY A 14 -22.00 -5.57 -2.49
CA GLY A 14 -22.11 -4.21 -1.95
C GLY A 14 -21.18 -3.22 -2.70
N PRO A 15 -21.27 -1.91 -2.38
CA PRO A 15 -20.47 -0.90 -3.05
C PRO A 15 -19.02 -1.36 -3.22
N PRO A 16 -18.42 -1.22 -4.42
CA PRO A 16 -17.06 -1.70 -4.65
C PRO A 16 -16.17 -1.11 -3.55
N THR A 17 -15.29 -1.93 -2.98
CA THR A 17 -14.23 -1.45 -2.10
C THR A 17 -13.32 -0.56 -2.94
N THR A 18 -13.69 0.71 -3.08
CA THR A 18 -12.95 1.68 -3.85
C THR A 18 -11.75 2.10 -3.03
N VAL A 19 -10.57 1.91 -3.60
CA VAL A 19 -9.33 2.46 -3.07
C VAL A 19 -9.40 3.98 -3.18
N ASP A 20 -9.07 4.66 -2.08
CA ASP A 20 -9.00 6.12 -2.03
C ASP A 20 -7.60 6.58 -2.44
N PRO A 21 -7.44 7.24 -3.59
CA PRO A 21 -6.13 7.70 -4.07
C PRO A 21 -5.52 8.77 -3.17
N ASP A 22 -6.33 9.66 -2.60
CA ASP A 22 -5.83 10.75 -1.75
C ASP A 22 -5.25 10.19 -0.45
N ARG A 23 -5.87 9.13 0.08
CA ARG A 23 -5.34 8.39 1.21
C ARG A 23 -3.98 7.76 0.90
N ILE A 24 -3.81 7.17 -0.28
CA ILE A 24 -2.53 6.57 -0.69
C ILE A 24 -1.46 7.64 -0.80
N HIS A 25 -1.77 8.79 -1.41
CA HIS A 25 -0.82 9.91 -1.51
C HIS A 25 -0.37 10.39 -0.12
N ALA A 26 -1.29 10.53 0.83
CA ALA A 26 -0.96 10.93 2.20
C ALA A 26 -0.05 9.91 2.92
N GLU A 27 -0.29 8.61 2.72
CA GLU A 27 0.57 7.56 3.29
C GLU A 27 1.99 7.58 2.68
N VAL A 28 2.09 7.79 1.36
CA VAL A 28 3.37 7.90 0.65
C VAL A 28 4.14 9.14 1.08
N ASP A 29 3.49 10.29 1.18
CA ASP A 29 4.13 11.54 1.64
C ASP A 29 4.66 11.40 3.06
N GLY A 30 3.94 10.70 3.94
CA GLY A 30 4.41 10.39 5.29
C GLY A 30 5.67 9.52 5.31
N LEU A 31 5.76 8.53 4.40
CA LEU A 31 6.93 7.69 4.25
C LEU A 31 8.13 8.46 3.68
N LEU A 32 7.90 9.33 2.69
CA LEU A 32 8.94 10.18 2.10
C LEU A 32 9.46 11.22 3.10
N ALA A 33 8.59 11.84 3.89
CA ALA A 33 9.00 12.75 4.96
C ALA A 33 9.84 12.04 6.03
N ARG A 34 9.52 10.78 6.34
CA ARG A 34 10.33 9.95 7.23
C ARG A 34 11.68 9.60 6.63
N LEU A 35 11.75 9.36 5.32
CA LEU A 35 13.00 9.12 4.60
C LEU A 35 13.89 10.37 4.60
N ASP A 36 13.32 11.55 4.41
CA ASP A 36 14.04 12.82 4.42
C ASP A 36 14.59 13.16 5.82
N SER A 37 13.86 12.77 6.88
CA SER A 37 14.33 12.89 8.27
C SER A 37 15.55 12.04 8.61
N VAL A 38 15.90 11.06 7.76
CA VAL A 38 17.14 10.27 7.89
C VAL A 38 18.39 11.07 7.47
N GLY A 39 18.18 12.20 6.77
CA GLY A 39 19.18 13.22 6.45
C GLY A 39 20.22 12.80 5.40
N PRO A 40 20.79 13.75 4.63
CA PRO A 40 21.90 13.47 3.72
C PRO A 40 23.13 12.97 4.50
N ALA A 41 23.85 12.03 3.88
CA ALA A 41 25.02 11.39 4.45
C ALA A 41 26.23 12.35 4.42
N ASP A 42 26.34 13.22 5.42
CA ASP A 42 27.56 14.01 5.65
C ASP A 42 28.63 13.24 6.47
N ASP A 43 28.37 11.98 6.85
CA ASP A 43 29.32 11.18 7.62
C ASP A 43 29.35 9.71 7.14
N ASP A 44 30.41 9.37 6.39
CA ASP A 44 30.72 8.06 5.81
C ASP A 44 30.72 6.89 6.83
N ALA A 45 30.73 7.18 8.14
CA ALA A 45 30.80 6.18 9.20
C ALA A 45 29.51 5.36 9.39
N ASN A 46 28.35 5.83 8.93
CA ASN A 46 27.04 5.18 9.17
C ASN A 46 26.43 4.45 7.97
N VAL A 47 27.13 4.40 6.83
CA VAL A 47 26.62 3.82 5.57
C VAL A 47 26.35 2.30 5.70
N HIS A 48 27.18 1.58 6.44
CA HIS A 48 27.12 0.11 6.54
C HIS A 48 25.89 -0.44 7.28
N GLY A 49 25.31 0.32 8.21
CA GLY A 49 24.06 -0.04 8.90
C GLY A 49 22.80 0.50 8.23
N ARG A 50 22.93 1.52 7.36
CA ARG A 50 21.81 2.23 6.74
C ARG A 50 21.36 1.62 5.42
N ILE A 51 22.28 1.07 4.61
CA ILE A 51 21.93 0.37 3.35
C ILE A 51 20.92 -0.78 3.58
N PRO A 52 21.09 -1.69 4.56
CA PRO A 52 20.09 -2.74 4.79
C PRO A 52 18.74 -2.18 5.27
N GLY A 53 18.73 -1.09 6.05
CA GLY A 53 17.50 -0.41 6.45
C GLY A 53 16.76 0.26 5.29
N GLN A 54 17.50 0.92 4.39
CA GLN A 54 16.94 1.51 3.17
C GLN A 54 16.42 0.46 2.19
N ALA A 55 17.14 -0.65 2.03
CA ALA A 55 16.70 -1.77 1.21
C ALA A 55 15.38 -2.37 1.73
N GLN A 56 15.25 -2.53 3.05
CA GLN A 56 14.03 -3.04 3.67
C GLN A 56 12.82 -2.10 3.48
N ILE A 57 13.04 -0.79 3.57
CA ILE A 57 11.98 0.21 3.32
C ILE A 57 11.54 0.17 1.85
N LEU A 58 12.47 0.02 0.91
CA LEU A 58 12.16 -0.08 -0.52
C LEU A 58 11.42 -1.37 -0.87
N GLU A 59 11.81 -2.50 -0.26
CA GLU A 59 11.12 -3.78 -0.41
C GLU A 59 9.68 -3.70 0.11
N GLN A 60 9.47 -3.09 1.27
CA GLN A 60 8.13 -2.91 1.83
C GLN A 60 7.25 -2.02 0.96
N ALA A 61 7.80 -0.95 0.38
CA ALA A 61 7.08 -0.10 -0.57
C ALA A 61 6.70 -0.88 -1.84
N HIS A 62 7.58 -1.74 -2.32
CA HIS A 62 7.31 -2.59 -3.49
C HIS A 62 6.17 -3.58 -3.25
N GLU A 63 6.17 -4.27 -2.10
CA GLU A 63 5.11 -5.22 -1.72
C GLU A 63 3.73 -4.55 -1.66
N VAL A 64 3.65 -3.34 -1.11
CA VAL A 64 2.40 -2.57 -1.05
C VAL A 64 1.88 -2.25 -2.47
N LEU A 65 2.77 -1.84 -3.37
CA LEU A 65 2.41 -1.53 -4.76
C LEU A 65 1.96 -2.77 -5.53
N VAL A 66 2.64 -3.91 -5.35
CA VAL A 66 2.26 -5.19 -5.96
C VAL A 66 0.89 -5.65 -5.44
N HIS A 67 0.66 -5.55 -4.14
CA HIS A 67 -0.62 -5.91 -3.53
C HIS A 67 -1.77 -5.03 -4.06
N ALA A 68 -1.54 -3.72 -4.17
CA ALA A 68 -2.51 -2.79 -4.74
C ALA A 68 -2.82 -3.14 -6.21
N LEU A 69 -1.80 -3.45 -7.00
CA LEU A 69 -1.96 -3.82 -8.41
C LEU A 69 -2.70 -5.16 -8.59
N ALA A 70 -2.37 -6.17 -7.77
CA ALA A 70 -3.04 -7.46 -7.77
C ALA A 70 -4.52 -7.37 -7.33
N THR A 71 -4.86 -6.36 -6.51
CA THR A 71 -6.24 -6.10 -6.10
C THR A 71 -7.05 -5.50 -7.26
N VAL A 72 -6.42 -4.73 -8.15
CA VAL A 72 -7.02 -4.19 -9.37
C VAL A 72 -7.18 -5.24 -10.47
N ASP A 73 -6.36 -6.30 -10.51
CA ASP A 73 -6.51 -7.42 -11.47
C ASP A 73 -7.69 -8.35 -11.13
N LYS A 74 -8.25 -8.24 -9.92
CA LYS A 74 -9.29 -9.14 -9.39
C LYS A 74 -10.73 -8.66 -9.65
N ILE A 75 -10.90 -7.57 -10.41
CA ILE A 75 -12.20 -6.97 -10.80
C ILE A 75 -12.52 -7.20 -12.26
#